data_AF-A0A497J0H9-F1
#
_entry.id   AF-A0A497J0H9-F1
#
_cell.length_a   1.000
_cell.length_b   1.000
_cell.length_c   1.000
_cell.angle_alpha   90.00
_cell.angle_beta   90.00
_cell.angle_gamma   90.00
#
_symmetry.space_group_name_H-M   'P 1'
#
loop_
_entity.id
_entity.type
_entity.pdbx_description
1 polymer ?
#
loop_
_entity_poly.entity_id
_entity_poly.type
_entity_poly.pdbx_seq_one_letter_code
_entity_poly.pdbx_strand_id
1 'polypeptide(L)'
;KLLGFTTTRARQVLLRTEPKKIANLAKIIEEVPQKYPTNLALLSGEIRPGKLAWSLAFREHPSILTKAIKIRVARFEFISLFFELEKSPHLSFYGVPASGPGEIFNALGATLTIANSLEASELKTLSWERYLCPFESAEFEVVKQIPLLRLRVD
;
A
#
# COMPACT_ATOMS: atom_id res chain seq x y z
N LYS A 1 -10.79 26.19 -16.03
CA LYS A 1 -9.31 26.27 -16.06
C LYS A 1 -8.87 26.97 -14.78
N LEU A 2 -8.40 26.23 -13.78
CA LEU A 2 -7.79 26.80 -12.57
C LEU A 2 -6.27 26.84 -12.80
N LEU A 3 -5.66 28.01 -12.86
CA LEU A 3 -4.20 28.26 -12.69
C LEU A 3 -3.23 27.22 -13.30
N GLY A 4 -3.36 26.86 -14.58
CA GLY A 4 -2.42 25.90 -15.23
C GLY A 4 -2.60 24.43 -14.83
N PHE A 5 -3.57 24.10 -13.98
CA PHE A 5 -3.94 22.72 -13.66
C PHE A 5 -4.94 22.20 -14.70
N THR A 6 -4.62 21.04 -15.28
CA THR A 6 -5.60 20.29 -16.06
C THR A 6 -6.20 19.24 -15.14
N THR A 7 -7.54 19.20 -15.04
CA THR A 7 -8.23 18.11 -14.37
C THR A 7 -7.97 16.84 -15.17
N THR A 8 -6.90 16.13 -14.81
CA THR A 8 -6.61 14.83 -15.39
C THR A 8 -7.51 13.85 -14.65
N ARG A 9 -8.16 12.93 -15.36
CA ARG A 9 -9.05 11.93 -14.74
C ARG A 9 -8.26 10.84 -14.00
N ALA A 10 -7.25 11.22 -13.23
CA ALA A 10 -6.62 10.29 -12.32
C ALA A 10 -7.43 10.30 -11.04
N ARG A 11 -7.99 9.15 -10.68
CA ARG A 11 -8.76 8.97 -9.46
C ARG A 11 -7.94 8.13 -8.50
N GLN A 12 -7.92 8.58 -7.25
CA GLN A 12 -7.56 7.72 -6.14
C GLN A 12 -8.82 7.18 -5.50
N VAL A 13 -8.75 5.95 -5.04
CA VAL A 13 -9.86 5.22 -4.45
C VAL A 13 -9.45 4.84 -3.04
N LEU A 14 -10.17 5.36 -2.05
CA LEU A 14 -10.04 4.92 -0.68
C LEU A 14 -10.70 3.55 -0.59
N LEU A 15 -9.91 2.59 -0.16
CA LEU A 15 -10.26 1.19 -0.04
C LEU A 15 -10.24 0.77 1.43
N ARG A 16 -11.11 -0.16 1.76
CA ARG A 16 -11.24 -0.73 3.11
C ARG A 16 -11.43 -2.23 3.02
N THR A 17 -10.85 -2.97 3.95
CA THR A 17 -11.21 -4.37 4.18
C THR A 17 -11.11 -4.70 5.66
N GLU A 18 -11.84 -5.74 6.07
CA GLU A 18 -11.55 -6.46 7.30
C GLU A 18 -10.46 -7.50 6.99
N PRO A 19 -9.27 -7.42 7.59
CA PRO A 19 -8.22 -8.39 7.33
C PRO A 19 -8.63 -9.80 7.75
N LYS A 20 -8.44 -10.76 6.86
CA LYS A 20 -8.64 -12.19 7.15
C LYS A 20 -7.37 -12.96 6.79
N LYS A 21 -7.19 -14.12 7.41
CA LYS A 21 -6.12 -15.04 7.02
C LYS A 21 -6.43 -15.63 5.64
N ILE A 22 -5.57 -15.36 4.66
CA ILE A 22 -5.72 -15.83 3.28
C ILE A 22 -4.59 -16.82 3.00
N ALA A 23 -4.93 -18.00 2.45
CA ALA A 23 -3.94 -18.93 1.94
C ALA A 23 -3.18 -18.27 0.78
N ASN A 24 -1.90 -17.98 0.99
CA ASN A 24 -1.09 -17.23 0.03
C ASN A 24 0.12 -18.05 -0.42
N LEU A 25 0.47 -17.91 -1.71
CA LEU A 25 1.67 -18.52 -2.31
C LEU A 25 2.91 -17.63 -2.15
N ALA A 26 2.76 -16.49 -1.46
CA ALA A 26 3.81 -15.51 -1.30
C ALA A 26 4.78 -15.93 -0.18
N LYS A 27 6.08 -15.79 -0.43
CA LYS A 27 7.08 -15.94 0.62
C LYS A 27 7.17 -14.63 1.39
N ILE A 28 6.74 -14.63 2.65
CA ILE A 28 6.95 -13.51 3.57
C ILE A 28 8.42 -13.53 3.98
N ILE A 29 9.10 -12.39 3.81
CA ILE A 29 10.46 -12.17 4.28
C ILE A 29 10.32 -11.14 5.41
N GLU A 30 10.29 -11.62 6.65
CA GLU A 30 10.18 -10.77 7.85
C GLU A 30 11.50 -10.05 8.14
N GLU A 31 11.90 -9.21 7.20
CA GLU A 31 12.97 -8.24 7.38
C GLU A 31 12.85 -7.22 6.24
N VAL A 32 12.51 -5.98 6.58
CA VAL A 32 12.71 -4.88 5.63
C VAL A 32 14.09 -4.30 5.90
N PRO A 33 14.94 -4.11 4.88
CA PRO A 33 16.25 -3.52 5.07
C PRO A 33 16.14 -2.14 5.71
N GLN A 34 17.14 -1.74 6.49
CA GLN A 34 17.37 -0.33 6.85
C GLN A 34 17.47 0.60 5.61
N LYS A 35 17.54 0.03 4.40
CA LYS A 35 17.68 0.72 3.12
C LYS A 35 16.33 0.98 2.44
N TYR A 36 16.13 2.23 2.03
CA TYR A 36 14.97 2.68 1.25
C TYR A 36 14.79 1.90 -0.06
N PRO A 37 13.58 1.43 -0.39
CA PRO A 37 13.30 0.68 -1.61
C PRO A 37 13.22 1.60 -2.84
N THR A 38 14.37 1.94 -3.43
CA THR A 38 14.44 2.85 -4.60
C THR A 38 13.84 2.28 -5.88
N ASN A 39 13.71 0.95 -5.99
CA ASN A 39 13.21 0.23 -7.17
C ASN A 39 11.71 -0.07 -7.12
N LEU A 40 11.02 0.27 -6.02
CA LEU A 40 9.59 0.02 -5.88
C LEU A 40 8.80 1.31 -6.09
N ALA A 41 7.65 1.19 -6.76
CA ALA A 41 6.67 2.26 -6.87
C ALA A 41 5.58 2.09 -5.81
N LEU A 42 5.01 3.20 -5.36
CA LEU A 42 3.81 3.19 -4.55
C LEU A 42 2.63 2.73 -5.41
N LEU A 43 2.07 1.56 -5.11
CA LEU A 43 0.92 1.00 -5.80
C LEU A 43 -0.38 1.49 -5.14
N SER A 44 -0.42 1.45 -3.81
CA SER A 44 -1.45 2.09 -2.99
C SER A 44 -0.84 2.69 -1.73
N GLY A 45 -1.51 3.65 -1.12
CA GLY A 45 -1.07 4.33 0.09
C GLY A 45 -1.07 5.84 -0.06
N GLU A 46 -1.08 6.49 1.09
CA GLU A 46 -1.08 7.96 1.20
C GLU A 46 0.35 8.50 1.32
N ILE A 47 1.27 7.67 1.82
CA ILE A 47 2.62 8.08 2.16
C ILE A 47 3.58 7.43 1.16
N ARG A 48 4.34 8.25 0.44
CA ARG A 48 5.63 7.87 -0.14
C ARG A 48 6.72 8.56 0.68
N PRO A 49 7.19 7.97 1.78
CA PRO A 49 8.18 8.61 2.61
C PRO A 49 9.47 8.78 1.80
N GLY A 50 10.18 9.87 2.01
CA GLY A 50 11.56 10.01 1.53
C GLY A 50 12.49 9.05 2.27
N LYS A 51 13.75 8.90 1.82
CA LYS A 51 14.74 8.01 2.44
C LYS A 51 14.87 8.21 3.96
N LEU A 52 14.87 9.47 4.41
CA LEU A 52 14.97 9.82 5.83
C LEU A 52 13.71 9.43 6.61
N ALA A 53 12.53 9.81 6.11
CA ALA A 53 11.25 9.43 6.72
C ALA A 53 11.06 7.91 6.76
N TRP A 54 11.56 7.17 5.77
CA TRP A 54 11.58 5.70 5.79
C TRP A 54 12.41 5.20 6.95
N SER A 55 13.66 5.64 7.09
CA SER A 55 14.52 5.21 8.20
C SER A 55 13.95 5.54 9.59
N LEU A 56 13.11 6.57 9.68
CA LEU A 56 12.42 6.95 10.92
C LEU A 56 11.15 6.13 11.15
N ALA A 57 10.43 5.73 10.11
CA ALA A 57 9.23 4.88 10.21
C ALA A 57 9.53 3.50 10.84
N PHE A 58 10.79 3.04 10.81
CA PHE A 58 11.21 1.78 11.46
C PHE A 58 11.75 1.97 12.86
N ARG A 59 11.84 3.19 13.39
CA ARG A 59 12.12 3.38 14.81
C ARG A 59 10.82 3.14 15.54
N GLU A 60 10.76 2.04 16.30
CA GLU A 60 9.63 1.70 17.16
C GLU A 60 9.19 2.94 17.94
N HIS A 61 8.01 3.47 17.57
CA HIS A 61 7.38 4.54 18.32
C HIS A 61 6.24 3.90 19.13
N PRO A 62 6.25 4.00 20.47
CA PRO A 62 5.31 3.27 21.32
C PRO A 62 3.83 3.64 21.10
N SER A 63 3.56 4.73 20.36
CA SER A 63 2.22 5.24 20.06
C SER A 63 1.83 5.22 18.58
N ILE A 64 2.67 4.69 17.68
CA ILE A 64 2.32 4.54 16.27
C ILE A 64 2.75 3.13 15.84
N LEU A 65 1.80 2.21 15.68
CA LEU A 65 2.07 0.90 15.13
C LEU A 65 2.57 1.04 13.70
N THR A 66 3.89 1.06 13.52
CA THR A 66 4.52 1.15 12.21
C THR A 66 5.27 -0.14 11.96
N LYS A 67 4.76 -0.98 11.07
CA LYS A 67 5.39 -2.25 10.70
C LYS A 67 5.48 -2.31 9.19
N ALA A 68 6.69 -2.49 8.66
CA ALA A 68 6.85 -2.77 7.24
C ALA A 68 7.40 -4.16 7.01
N ILE A 69 6.89 -4.81 5.98
CA ILE A 69 7.16 -6.22 5.70
C ILE A 69 7.48 -6.38 4.23
N LYS A 70 8.57 -7.09 3.96
CA LYS A 70 8.96 -7.44 2.60
C LYS A 70 8.26 -8.73 2.18
N ILE A 71 7.60 -8.69 1.04
CA ILE A 71 6.86 -9.82 0.50
C ILE A 71 7.46 -10.15 -0.86
N ARG A 72 7.78 -11.43 -1.09
CA ARG A 72 8.25 -11.90 -2.39
C ARG A 72 7.22 -12.82 -3.02
N VAL A 73 6.82 -12.49 -4.24
CA VAL A 73 5.97 -13.33 -5.09
C VAL A 73 6.75 -13.65 -6.35
N ALA A 74 7.15 -14.92 -6.50
CA ALA A 74 8.08 -15.34 -7.54
C ALA A 74 9.35 -14.45 -7.58
N ARG A 75 9.58 -13.72 -8.68
CA ARG A 75 10.71 -12.79 -8.87
C ARG A 75 10.43 -11.35 -8.42
N PHE A 76 9.20 -11.04 -8.05
CA PHE A 76 8.78 -9.68 -7.73
C PHE A 76 8.83 -9.42 -6.24
N GLU A 77 9.23 -8.20 -5.88
CA GLU A 77 9.30 -7.75 -4.50
C GLU A 77 8.23 -6.69 -4.25
N PHE A 78 7.63 -6.80 -3.08
CA PHE A 78 6.63 -5.89 -2.57
C PHE A 78 6.98 -5.50 -1.14
N ILE A 79 6.48 -4.35 -0.72
CA ILE A 79 6.54 -3.95 0.69
C ILE A 79 5.18 -3.49 1.13
N SER A 80 4.73 -4.04 2.25
CA SER A 80 3.52 -3.61 2.95
C SER A 80 3.96 -2.82 4.17
N LEU A 81 3.70 -1.52 4.16
CA LEU A 81 3.91 -0.63 5.30
C LEU A 81 2.57 -0.39 5.97
N PHE A 82 2.40 -0.98 7.14
CA PHE A 82 1.31 -0.70 8.06
C PHE A 82 1.69 0.49 8.93
N PHE A 83 0.77 1.43 9.08
CA PHE A 83 0.91 2.58 9.97
C PHE A 83 -0.47 2.95 10.53
N GLU A 84 -0.49 3.61 11.68
CA GLU A 84 -1.73 4.09 12.29
C GLU A 84 -1.91 5.59 11.99
N LEU A 85 -3.06 5.96 11.44
CA LEU A 85 -3.47 7.34 11.22
C LEU A 85 -4.81 7.56 11.92
N GLU A 86 -4.87 8.50 12.85
CA GLU A 86 -6.11 8.82 13.60
C GLU A 86 -6.79 7.59 14.23
N LYS A 87 -6.00 6.65 14.79
CA LYS A 87 -6.47 5.37 15.35
C LYS A 87 -7.06 4.38 14.34
N SER A 88 -6.93 4.66 13.04
CA SER A 88 -7.27 3.73 11.97
C SER A 88 -6.00 3.10 11.39
N PRO A 89 -5.96 1.77 11.18
CA PRO A 89 -4.84 1.12 10.50
C PRO A 89 -4.86 1.45 9.00
N HIS A 90 -3.75 1.96 8.50
CA HIS A 90 -3.55 2.29 7.10
C HIS A 90 -2.42 1.46 6.50
N LEU A 91 -2.53 1.20 5.20
CA LEU A 91 -1.56 0.47 4.39
C LEU A 91 -1.00 1.38 3.30
N SER A 92 0.33 1.46 3.22
CA SER A 92 1.04 1.84 2.01
C SER A 92 1.70 0.60 1.41
N PHE A 93 1.32 0.28 0.18
CA PHE A 93 1.74 -0.90 -0.55
C PHE A 93 2.64 -0.51 -1.72
N TYR A 94 3.85 -1.04 -1.72
CA TYR A 94 4.88 -0.80 -2.71
C TYR A 94 5.12 -2.06 -3.51
N GLY A 95 5.44 -1.90 -4.80
CA GLY A 95 5.79 -3.03 -5.64
C GLY A 95 6.52 -2.61 -6.90
N VAL A 96 7.05 -3.61 -7.61
CA VAL A 96 7.68 -3.40 -8.92
C VAL A 96 6.59 -2.99 -9.93
N PRO A 97 6.77 -1.90 -10.71
CA PRO A 97 5.76 -1.46 -11.68
C PRO A 97 5.37 -2.49 -12.74
N ALA A 98 6.27 -3.44 -13.03
CA ALA A 98 6.05 -4.52 -13.99
C ALA A 98 5.28 -5.72 -13.42
N SER A 99 4.93 -5.71 -12.13
CA SER A 99 4.09 -6.73 -11.51
C SER A 99 2.68 -6.70 -12.08
N GLY A 100 2.12 -7.87 -12.42
CA GLY A 100 0.75 -7.99 -12.89
C GLY A 100 -0.27 -8.05 -11.75
N PRO A 101 -1.57 -8.07 -12.08
CA PRO A 101 -2.65 -8.16 -11.09
C PRO A 101 -2.54 -9.41 -10.20
N GLY A 102 -2.13 -10.55 -10.75
CA GLY A 102 -2.00 -11.80 -10.00
C GLY A 102 -0.89 -11.75 -8.94
N GLU A 103 0.25 -11.12 -9.26
CA GLU A 103 1.33 -10.95 -8.28
C GLU A 103 0.94 -9.96 -7.18
N ILE A 104 0.25 -8.87 -7.54
CA ILE A 104 -0.27 -7.89 -6.58
C ILE A 104 -1.27 -8.57 -5.64
N PHE A 105 -2.25 -9.32 -6.17
CA PHE A 105 -3.24 -10.06 -5.38
C PHE A 105 -2.58 -11.04 -4.39
N ASN A 106 -1.63 -11.85 -4.85
CA ASN A 106 -0.92 -12.79 -3.97
C ASN A 106 -0.15 -12.08 -2.84
N ALA A 107 0.48 -10.94 -3.15
CA ALA A 107 1.16 -10.13 -2.15
C ALA A 107 0.18 -9.46 -1.17
N LEU A 108 -1.01 -9.04 -1.64
CA LEU A 108 -2.09 -8.56 -0.78
C LEU A 108 -2.61 -9.67 0.14
N GLY A 109 -2.70 -10.92 -0.32
CA GLY A 109 -3.09 -12.05 0.54
C GLY A 109 -2.15 -12.24 1.75
N ALA A 110 -0.84 -12.13 1.53
CA ALA A 110 0.14 -12.12 2.62
C ALA A 110 -0.01 -10.88 3.51
N THR A 111 -0.23 -9.71 2.90
CA THR A 111 -0.46 -8.45 3.62
C THR A 111 -1.65 -8.55 4.59
N LEU A 112 -2.79 -9.07 4.12
CA LEU A 112 -4.01 -9.22 4.93
C LEU A 112 -3.84 -10.26 6.02
N THR A 113 -3.13 -11.35 5.74
CA THR A 113 -2.78 -12.35 6.75
C THR A 113 -1.98 -11.74 7.90
N ILE A 114 -1.04 -10.85 7.57
CA ILE A 114 -0.24 -10.18 8.61
C ILE A 114 -1.05 -9.11 9.32
N ALA A 115 -1.84 -8.31 8.62
CA ALA A 115 -2.75 -7.34 9.24
C ALA A 115 -3.70 -8.02 10.25
N ASN A 116 -4.24 -9.19 9.90
CA ASN A 116 -5.03 -10.01 10.82
C ASN A 116 -4.22 -10.47 12.04
N SER A 117 -2.95 -10.86 11.86
CA SER A 117 -2.07 -11.23 12.99
C SER A 117 -1.70 -10.05 13.90
N LEU A 118 -1.84 -8.83 13.40
CA LEU A 118 -1.69 -7.58 14.17
C LEU A 118 -3.01 -7.13 14.79
N GLU A 119 -4.06 -7.97 14.74
CA GLU A 119 -5.39 -7.69 15.30
C GLU A 119 -6.04 -6.42 14.72
N ALA A 120 -5.66 -6.03 13.50
CA ALA A 120 -6.30 -4.91 12.82
C ALA A 120 -7.74 -5.29 12.48
N SER A 121 -8.71 -4.56 13.05
CA SER A 121 -10.14 -4.75 12.76
C SER A 121 -10.52 -4.26 11.36
N GLU A 122 -9.79 -3.26 10.84
CA GLU A 122 -10.02 -2.63 9.55
C GLU A 122 -8.67 -2.23 8.96
N LEU A 123 -8.52 -2.29 7.64
CA LEU A 123 -7.33 -1.80 6.95
C LEU A 123 -7.73 -0.87 5.81
N LYS A 124 -7.25 0.37 5.86
CA LYS A 124 -7.48 1.38 4.82
C LYS A 124 -6.28 1.57 3.91
N THR A 125 -6.53 1.86 2.63
CA THR A 125 -5.46 2.25 1.71
C THR A 125 -5.99 3.13 0.59
N LEU A 126 -5.12 3.92 -0.01
CA LEU A 126 -5.47 4.81 -1.11
C LEU A 126 -4.85 4.31 -2.40
N SER A 127 -5.62 3.66 -3.27
CA SER A 127 -5.11 3.06 -4.51
C SER A 127 -5.38 3.94 -5.72
N TRP A 128 -4.52 3.88 -6.73
CA TRP A 128 -4.86 4.42 -8.05
C TRP A 128 -5.85 3.50 -8.73
N GLU A 129 -6.82 4.06 -9.46
CA GLU A 129 -7.86 3.31 -10.17
C GLU A 129 -7.29 2.18 -11.06
N ARG A 130 -6.09 2.39 -11.65
CA ARG A 130 -5.41 1.37 -12.48
C ARG A 130 -5.03 0.09 -11.74
N TYR A 131 -4.89 0.16 -10.42
CA TYR A 131 -4.55 -0.97 -9.56
C TYR A 131 -5.76 -1.49 -8.80
N LEU A 132 -6.99 -1.02 -9.10
CA LEU A 132 -8.16 -1.35 -8.31
C LEU A 132 -8.51 -2.85 -8.32
N CYS A 133 -8.51 -3.45 -9.51
CA CYS A 133 -8.90 -4.85 -9.73
C CYS A 133 -8.24 -5.87 -8.76
N PRO A 134 -6.90 -5.90 -8.57
CA PRO A 134 -6.29 -6.83 -7.63
C PRO A 134 -6.64 -6.55 -6.16
N PHE A 135 -7.02 -5.32 -5.80
CA PHE A 135 -7.49 -5.00 -4.44
C PHE A 135 -8.93 -5.46 -4.24
N GLU A 136 -9.83 -5.20 -5.19
CA GLU A 136 -11.21 -5.70 -5.13
C GLU A 136 -11.24 -7.23 -5.08
N SER A 137 -10.36 -7.89 -5.84
CA SER A 137 -10.19 -9.35 -5.79
C SER A 137 -9.72 -9.84 -4.41
N ALA A 138 -9.00 -9.01 -3.67
CA ALA A 138 -8.56 -9.25 -2.30
C ALA A 138 -9.57 -8.76 -1.24
N GLU A 139 -10.85 -8.62 -1.62
CA GLU A 139 -11.97 -8.18 -0.77
C GLU A 139 -11.90 -6.73 -0.28
N PHE A 140 -11.03 -5.88 -0.85
CA PHE A 140 -11.11 -4.45 -0.58
C PHE A 140 -12.34 -3.82 -1.23
N GLU A 141 -13.11 -3.10 -0.43
CA GLU A 141 -14.28 -2.36 -0.86
C GLU A 141 -13.95 -0.88 -1.11
N VAL A 142 -14.58 -0.30 -2.13
CA VAL A 142 -14.46 1.11 -2.44
C VAL A 142 -15.30 1.94 -1.47
N VAL A 143 -14.64 2.78 -0.68
CA VAL A 143 -15.29 3.69 0.26
C VAL A 143 -15.52 5.06 -0.36
N LYS A 144 -14.52 5.59 -1.08
CA LYS A 144 -14.56 6.96 -1.62
C LYS A 144 -13.70 7.11 -2.86
N GLN A 145 -14.19 7.84 -3.86
CA GLN A 145 -13.38 8.28 -4.99
C GLN A 145 -12.90 9.72 -4.77
N ILE A 146 -11.60 9.96 -4.96
CA ILE A 146 -10.95 11.25 -4.80
C ILE A 146 -10.41 11.69 -6.17
N PRO A 147 -10.95 12.77 -6.76
CA PRO A 147 -10.42 13.31 -8.01
C PRO A 147 -9.08 13.99 -7.75
N LEU A 148 -8.07 13.71 -8.59
CA LEU A 148 -6.79 14.39 -8.52
C LEU A 148 -6.67 15.49 -9.57
N LEU A 149 -6.11 16.62 -9.15
CA LEU A 149 -5.66 17.68 -10.04
C LEU A 149 -4.18 17.44 -10.33
N ARG A 150 -3.81 17.38 -11.61
CA ARG A 150 -2.41 17.28 -12.03
C ARG A 150 -1.99 18.62 -12.63
N LEU A 151 -0.85 19.14 -12.18
CA LEU A 151 -0.16 20.20 -12.89
C LEU A 151 0.45 19.59 -14.15
N ARG A 152 0.13 20.15 -15.30
CA ARG A 152 0.83 19.81 -16.54
C ARG A 152 2.18 20.53 -16.46
N VAL A 153 3.26 19.75 -16.38
CA VAL A 153 4.61 20.29 -16.58
C VAL A 153 4.83 20.17 -18.08
N ASP A 154 4.65 21.28 -18.79
CA ASP A 154 4.99 21.38 -20.22
C ASP A 154 6.52 21.41 -20.39
#